data_AF-A0A1H1Q6F0-F1
#
_entry.id   AF-A0A1H1Q6F0-F1
#
_cell.length_a   1.000
_cell.length_b   1.000
_cell.length_c   1.000
_cell.angle_alpha   90.00
_cell.angle_beta   90.00
_cell.angle_gamma   90.00
#
_symmetry.space_group_name_H-M   'P 1'
#
loop_
_entity.id
_entity.type
_entity.pdbx_description
1 polymer ?
#
loop_
_entity_poly.entity_id
_entity_poly.type
_entity_poly.pdbx_seq_one_letter_code
_entity_poly.pdbx_strand_id
1 'polypeptide(L)'
;MLEQRLLEKAIGSPGRLISAEPFGDGRIARLTVDDGPDAGEWFVDTSRQAVAKETGFVIRDGDGSTVARIWKHPLDPRLPALRTALDPDRLRRIAEYGGSTTGPIEARVLSYRPGRRAVVRMTQHGRHMFVKVVRPAEAEELAHIHQACRDAGVPAPRVAHWAPSGVLVVRDAAGIPGPLAAATVPPERIVDAVDALREQLLGVRTHRIARASVGTRLEWHIDRLAAALPGRERELHHLLALLLPSIRRVGPPRVIHGDLHIGQLFFTDESISGVIDVDTTGLGDPSDDAAAFIGHATASAVRNETAGRAGDARILHALGEAAADRWIRDRHTAALASLHLVGHAIRAAERNLEGANLMLDEALDLQRLAPSVPEPQTKR
;
A
#
# COMPACT_ATOMS: atom_id res chain seq x y z
N MET A 1 -21.88 -8.72 -17.15
CA MET A 1 -20.59 -9.44 -16.95
C MET A 1 -20.82 -10.75 -16.19
N LEU A 2 -19.83 -11.66 -16.14
CA LEU A 2 -19.97 -12.98 -15.47
C LEU A 2 -20.40 -12.83 -14.01
N GLU A 3 -19.77 -11.92 -13.27
CA GLU A 3 -19.97 -11.73 -11.83
C GLU A 3 -21.37 -11.22 -11.49
N GLN A 4 -21.95 -10.35 -12.32
CA GLN A 4 -23.34 -9.91 -12.18
C GLN A 4 -24.31 -11.08 -12.31
N ARG A 5 -24.09 -11.95 -13.32
CA ARG A 5 -24.93 -13.15 -13.51
C ARG A 5 -24.79 -14.14 -12.37
N LEU A 6 -23.58 -14.28 -11.81
CA LEU A 6 -23.34 -15.13 -10.65
C LEU A 6 -24.04 -14.60 -9.40
N LEU A 7 -24.00 -13.29 -9.16
CA LEU A 7 -24.75 -12.65 -8.06
C LEU A 7 -26.26 -12.84 -8.24
N GLU A 8 -26.80 -12.49 -9.40
CA GLU A 8 -28.23 -12.61 -9.70
C GLU A 8 -28.71 -14.06 -9.57
N LYS A 9 -27.90 -15.03 -10.01
CA LYS A 9 -28.19 -16.46 -9.78
C LYS A 9 -28.24 -16.84 -8.30
N ALA A 10 -27.45 -16.21 -7.45
CA ALA A 10 -27.35 -16.55 -6.03
C ALA A 10 -28.42 -15.90 -5.16
N ILE A 11 -28.79 -14.65 -5.43
CA ILE A 11 -29.71 -13.87 -4.59
C ILE A 11 -31.01 -13.46 -5.31
N GLY A 12 -31.16 -13.77 -6.60
CA GLY A 12 -32.35 -13.40 -7.39
C GLY A 12 -32.47 -11.92 -7.73
N SER A 13 -31.53 -11.09 -7.28
CA SER A 13 -31.51 -9.64 -7.49
C SER A 13 -30.33 -9.21 -8.37
N PRO A 14 -30.53 -8.34 -9.37
CA PRO A 14 -29.43 -7.83 -10.17
C PRO A 14 -28.57 -6.86 -9.35
N GLY A 15 -27.25 -6.93 -9.53
CA GLY A 15 -26.31 -5.98 -8.93
C GLY A 15 -25.64 -5.09 -9.96
N ARG A 16 -25.50 -3.80 -9.63
CA ARG A 16 -24.69 -2.85 -10.41
C ARG A 16 -23.22 -3.07 -10.07
N LEU A 17 -22.38 -3.37 -11.06
CA LEU A 17 -20.93 -3.48 -10.85
C LEU A 17 -20.36 -2.10 -10.49
N ILE A 18 -19.58 -2.05 -9.40
CA ILE A 18 -18.87 -0.85 -8.97
C ILE A 18 -17.38 -0.95 -9.30
N SER A 19 -16.76 -2.10 -9.06
CA SER A 19 -15.34 -2.33 -9.35
C SER A 19 -15.04 -3.82 -9.48
N ALA A 20 -13.97 -4.18 -10.19
CA ALA A 20 -13.47 -5.55 -10.22
C ALA A 20 -11.94 -5.55 -10.28
N GLU A 21 -11.29 -6.23 -9.33
CA GLU A 21 -9.84 -6.31 -9.25
C GLU A 21 -9.35 -7.74 -9.49
N PRO A 22 -8.27 -7.95 -10.27
CA PRO A 22 -7.62 -9.24 -10.39
C PRO A 22 -7.23 -9.82 -9.02
N PHE A 23 -7.50 -11.11 -8.83
CA PHE A 23 -7.23 -11.83 -7.60
C PHE A 23 -7.07 -13.34 -7.88
N GLY A 24 -5.89 -13.90 -7.56
CA GLY A 24 -5.55 -15.26 -7.99
C GLY A 24 -5.67 -15.40 -9.51
N ASP A 25 -6.23 -16.51 -9.97
CA ASP A 25 -6.50 -16.78 -11.39
C ASP A 25 -7.82 -16.14 -11.88
N GLY A 26 -8.50 -15.38 -11.00
CA GLY A 26 -9.77 -14.75 -11.28
C GLY A 26 -9.79 -13.29 -10.83
N ARG A 27 -10.92 -12.86 -10.26
CA ARG A 27 -11.10 -11.50 -9.74
C ARG A 27 -12.07 -11.48 -8.58
N ILE A 28 -12.02 -10.40 -7.80
CA ILE A 28 -13.06 -10.05 -6.85
C ILE A 28 -13.79 -8.81 -7.37
N ALA A 29 -15.08 -8.96 -7.66
CA ALA A 29 -15.96 -7.88 -8.08
C ALA A 29 -16.78 -7.36 -6.91
N ARG A 30 -16.90 -6.03 -6.79
CA ARG A 30 -17.82 -5.33 -5.89
C ARG A 30 -19.05 -4.90 -6.66
N LEU A 31 -20.22 -5.26 -6.16
CA LEU A 31 -21.53 -4.91 -6.70
C LEU A 31 -22.38 -4.24 -5.63
N THR A 32 -23.29 -3.37 -6.06
CA THR A 32 -24.32 -2.78 -5.19
C THR A 32 -25.69 -3.25 -5.66
N VAL A 33 -26.50 -3.70 -4.70
CA VAL A 33 -27.95 -3.89 -4.86
C VAL A 33 -28.61 -2.70 -4.15
N ASP A 34 -29.40 -1.91 -4.87
CA ASP A 34 -29.90 -0.63 -4.35
C ASP A 34 -31.08 -0.81 -3.38
N ASP A 35 -32.01 -1.70 -3.71
CA ASP A 35 -33.29 -1.83 -3.02
C ASP A 35 -33.65 -3.28 -2.69
N GLY A 36 -34.65 -3.44 -1.80
CA GLY A 36 -35.18 -4.73 -1.40
C GLY A 36 -34.43 -5.39 -0.24
N PRO A 37 -34.79 -6.62 0.13
CA PRO A 37 -34.20 -7.34 1.28
C PRO A 37 -32.69 -7.57 1.11
N ASP A 38 -32.22 -7.64 -0.13
CA ASP A 38 -30.81 -7.86 -0.45
C ASP A 38 -30.00 -6.56 -0.60
N ALA A 39 -30.61 -5.39 -0.43
CA ALA A 39 -29.93 -4.09 -0.59
C ALA A 39 -28.60 -4.01 0.20
N GLY A 40 -27.55 -3.51 -0.44
CA GLY A 40 -26.22 -3.34 0.14
C GLY A 40 -25.06 -3.71 -0.79
N GLU A 41 -23.86 -3.76 -0.23
CA GLU A 41 -22.64 -4.12 -0.95
C GLU A 41 -22.41 -5.63 -0.95
N TRP A 42 -22.23 -6.17 -2.15
CA TRP A 42 -21.98 -7.57 -2.43
C TRP A 42 -20.66 -7.77 -3.15
N PHE A 43 -20.06 -8.94 -2.94
CA PHE A 43 -18.79 -9.30 -3.53
C PHE A 43 -18.89 -10.66 -4.18
N VAL A 44 -18.31 -10.80 -5.37
CA VAL A 44 -18.23 -12.05 -6.13
C VAL A 44 -16.76 -12.35 -6.40
N ASP A 45 -16.26 -13.43 -5.82
CA ASP A 45 -14.90 -13.94 -5.99
C ASP A 45 -14.89 -15.14 -6.93
N THR A 46 -14.22 -15.00 -8.07
CA THR A 46 -14.02 -16.05 -9.08
C THR A 46 -12.60 -16.63 -9.06
N SER A 47 -11.79 -16.32 -8.04
CA SER A 47 -10.38 -16.74 -7.94
C SER A 47 -10.18 -18.23 -7.67
N ARG A 48 -11.23 -18.93 -7.25
CA ARG A 48 -11.23 -20.36 -6.85
C ARG A 48 -10.29 -20.72 -5.69
N GLN A 49 -9.57 -19.75 -5.12
CA GLN A 49 -8.70 -20.00 -3.97
C GLN A 49 -9.50 -20.50 -2.78
N ALA A 50 -8.97 -21.47 -2.04
CA ALA A 50 -9.62 -22.01 -0.85
C ALA A 50 -9.79 -20.95 0.25
N VAL A 51 -10.80 -21.15 1.10
CA VAL A 51 -11.04 -20.35 2.31
C VAL A 51 -11.24 -21.30 3.49
N ALA A 52 -10.86 -20.85 4.69
CA ALA A 52 -11.00 -21.67 5.90
C ALA A 52 -12.46 -21.91 6.28
N LYS A 53 -13.34 -20.95 5.97
CA LYS A 53 -14.77 -21.02 6.26
C LYS A 53 -15.58 -20.24 5.23
N GLU A 54 -16.64 -20.85 4.74
CA GLU A 54 -17.62 -20.17 3.88
C GLU A 54 -18.53 -19.26 4.71
N THR A 55 -18.84 -18.07 4.19
CA THR A 55 -19.59 -17.01 4.90
C THR A 55 -20.78 -16.48 4.10
N GLY A 56 -20.99 -17.01 2.89
CA GLY A 56 -22.07 -16.63 1.98
C GLY A 56 -22.36 -17.76 1.00
N PHE A 57 -22.79 -17.43 -0.21
CA PHE A 57 -23.11 -18.41 -1.24
C PHE A 57 -21.86 -18.94 -1.93
N VAL A 58 -21.89 -20.22 -2.29
CA VAL A 58 -20.85 -20.89 -3.08
C VAL A 58 -21.50 -21.49 -4.31
N ILE A 59 -21.02 -21.09 -5.49
CA ILE A 59 -21.42 -21.70 -6.75
C ILE A 59 -20.39 -22.75 -7.11
N ARG A 60 -20.85 -23.98 -7.35
CA ARG A 60 -20.04 -25.11 -7.80
C ARG A 60 -20.41 -25.51 -9.23
N ASP A 61 -19.46 -26.07 -9.95
CA ASP A 61 -19.72 -26.71 -11.25
C ASP A 61 -20.27 -28.14 -11.07
N GLY A 62 -20.50 -28.85 -12.18
CA GLY A 62 -21.02 -30.21 -12.18
C GLY A 62 -20.11 -31.23 -11.48
N ASP A 63 -18.81 -30.95 -11.42
CA ASP A 63 -17.81 -31.78 -10.75
C ASP A 63 -17.63 -31.40 -9.26
N GLY A 64 -18.42 -30.44 -8.76
CA GLY A 64 -18.40 -29.98 -7.38
C GLY A 64 -17.28 -29.00 -7.05
N SER A 65 -16.50 -28.56 -8.04
CA SER A 65 -15.43 -27.58 -7.86
C SER A 65 -16.00 -26.17 -7.66
N THR A 66 -15.36 -25.36 -6.80
CA THR A 66 -15.84 -24.00 -6.54
C THR A 66 -15.58 -23.09 -7.73
N VAL A 67 -16.65 -22.55 -8.30
CA VAL A 67 -16.63 -21.59 -9.41
C VAL A 67 -16.61 -20.16 -8.88
N ALA A 68 -17.42 -19.88 -7.86
CA ALA A 68 -17.49 -18.55 -7.26
C ALA A 68 -17.91 -18.58 -5.79
N ARG A 69 -17.44 -17.59 -5.03
CA ARG A 69 -17.94 -17.26 -3.69
C ARG A 69 -18.59 -15.90 -3.69
N ILE A 70 -19.72 -15.78 -3.00
CA ILE A 70 -20.53 -14.57 -3.02
C ILE A 70 -20.89 -14.21 -1.58
N TRP A 71 -20.54 -13.01 -1.14
CA TRP A 71 -20.84 -12.55 0.21
C TRP A 71 -21.33 -11.11 0.23
N LYS A 72 -22.16 -10.79 1.22
CA LYS A 72 -22.55 -9.42 1.57
C LYS A 72 -21.54 -8.85 2.55
N HIS A 73 -21.14 -7.59 2.40
CA HIS A 73 -20.30 -6.94 3.43
C HIS A 73 -21.02 -6.95 4.79
N PRO A 74 -20.33 -7.27 5.92
CA PRO A 74 -18.90 -7.51 6.08
C PRO A 74 -18.49 -9.00 6.18
N LEU A 75 -19.24 -9.90 5.54
CA LEU A 75 -19.05 -11.35 5.66
C LEU A 75 -17.95 -11.90 4.73
N ASP A 76 -16.78 -11.26 4.68
CA ASP A 76 -15.68 -11.73 3.83
C ASP A 76 -15.12 -13.07 4.33
N PRO A 77 -15.14 -14.14 3.51
CA PRO A 77 -14.70 -15.48 3.93
C PRO A 77 -13.20 -15.58 4.20
N ARG A 78 -12.39 -14.65 3.69
CA ARG A 78 -10.95 -14.57 3.95
C ARG A 78 -10.59 -13.65 5.11
N LEU A 79 -11.52 -12.78 5.51
CA LEU A 79 -11.38 -11.87 6.64
C LEU A 79 -12.49 -12.12 7.67
N PRO A 80 -12.58 -13.32 8.27
CA PRO A 80 -13.68 -13.71 9.14
C PRO A 80 -13.84 -12.79 10.36
N ALA A 81 -12.75 -12.15 10.80
CA ALA A 81 -12.78 -11.18 11.88
C ALA A 81 -13.37 -9.81 11.50
N LEU A 82 -13.62 -9.52 10.21
CA LEU A 82 -14.16 -8.23 9.77
C LEU A 82 -15.53 -7.95 10.38
N ARG A 83 -16.41 -8.96 10.42
CA ARG A 83 -17.71 -8.85 11.10
C ARG A 83 -17.56 -8.46 12.57
N THR A 84 -16.56 -9.02 13.25
CA THR A 84 -16.27 -8.72 14.66
C THR A 84 -15.67 -7.32 14.82
N ALA A 85 -14.81 -6.89 13.90
CA ALA A 85 -14.19 -5.57 13.90
C ALA A 85 -15.16 -4.42 13.55
N LEU A 86 -16.41 -4.73 13.19
CA LEU A 86 -17.47 -3.76 12.93
C LEU A 86 -18.64 -3.90 13.91
N ASP A 87 -18.54 -4.82 14.87
CA ASP A 87 -19.53 -5.02 15.94
C ASP A 87 -19.18 -4.08 17.11
N PRO A 88 -20.01 -3.06 17.41
CA PRO A 88 -19.72 -2.06 18.44
C PRO A 88 -19.46 -2.66 19.83
N ASP A 89 -20.17 -3.73 20.21
CA ASP A 89 -20.00 -4.37 21.51
C ASP A 89 -18.68 -5.14 21.60
N ARG A 90 -18.24 -5.74 20.50
CA ARG A 90 -16.93 -6.41 20.42
C ARG A 90 -15.80 -5.41 20.37
N LEU A 91 -15.96 -4.32 19.63
CA LEU A 91 -15.02 -3.21 19.59
C LEU A 91 -14.82 -2.62 21.00
N ARG A 92 -15.88 -2.52 21.81
CA ARG A 92 -15.76 -2.13 23.22
C ARG A 92 -14.86 -3.05 24.03
N ARG A 93 -15.05 -4.36 23.95
CA ARG A 93 -14.19 -5.33 24.64
C ARG A 93 -12.74 -5.24 24.15
N ILE A 94 -12.52 -5.10 22.85
CA ILE A 94 -11.18 -4.94 22.27
C ILE A 94 -10.51 -3.66 22.80
N ALA A 95 -11.24 -2.55 22.91
CA ALA A 95 -10.73 -1.31 23.46
C ALA A 95 -10.32 -1.44 24.92
N GLU A 96 -11.14 -2.11 25.74
CA GLU A 96 -10.84 -2.40 27.15
C GLU A 96 -9.52 -3.20 27.27
N TYR A 97 -9.37 -4.28 26.48
CA TYR A 97 -8.11 -5.06 26.43
C TYR A 97 -6.91 -4.26 25.92
N GLY A 98 -7.12 -3.30 25.01
CA GLY A 98 -6.09 -2.39 24.49
C GLY A 98 -5.58 -1.36 25.49
N GLY A 99 -6.17 -1.31 26.69
CA GLY A 99 -5.85 -0.39 27.78
C GLY A 99 -6.63 0.92 27.70
N SER A 100 -7.83 0.91 27.13
CA SER A 100 -8.72 2.07 27.06
C SER A 100 -9.79 2.04 28.17
N THR A 101 -10.26 3.21 28.60
CA THR A 101 -11.24 3.37 29.69
C THR A 101 -12.69 3.19 29.20
N THR A 102 -13.66 3.11 30.11
CA THR A 102 -15.09 3.11 29.77
C THR A 102 -15.51 4.40 29.06
N GLY A 103 -16.33 4.30 28.01
CA GLY A 103 -16.86 5.44 27.25
C GLY A 103 -17.32 5.06 25.84
N PRO A 104 -18.03 5.94 25.11
CA PRO A 104 -18.48 5.66 23.75
C PRO A 104 -17.30 5.48 22.80
N ILE A 105 -17.42 4.52 21.87
CA ILE A 105 -16.41 4.23 20.86
C ILE A 105 -17.01 4.53 19.49
N GLU A 106 -16.38 5.44 18.76
CA GLU A 106 -16.69 5.65 17.34
C GLU A 106 -15.82 4.72 16.50
N ALA A 107 -16.43 3.95 15.61
CA ALA A 107 -15.73 3.05 14.70
C ALA A 107 -15.97 3.47 13.25
N ARG A 108 -14.89 3.63 12.48
CA ARG A 108 -14.95 3.99 11.06
C ARG A 108 -14.04 3.10 10.24
N VAL A 109 -14.60 2.46 9.22
CA VAL A 109 -13.79 1.77 8.20
C VAL A 109 -12.98 2.81 7.44
N LEU A 110 -11.66 2.75 7.54
CA LEU A 110 -10.75 3.59 6.77
C LEU A 110 -10.45 2.97 5.42
N SER A 111 -10.30 1.65 5.37
CA SER A 111 -10.10 0.92 4.13
C SER A 111 -10.63 -0.51 4.22
N TYR A 112 -11.09 -1.02 3.09
CA TYR A 112 -11.44 -2.43 2.91
C TYR A 112 -11.00 -2.85 1.51
N ARG A 113 -10.07 -3.80 1.46
CA ARG A 113 -9.60 -4.47 0.24
C ARG A 113 -10.08 -5.92 0.30
N PRO A 114 -11.14 -6.27 -0.44
CA PRO A 114 -11.77 -7.59 -0.40
C PRO A 114 -10.76 -8.72 -0.54
N GLY A 115 -10.87 -9.74 0.31
CA GLY A 115 -9.98 -10.90 0.34
C GLY A 115 -8.54 -10.64 0.79
N ARG A 116 -8.19 -9.40 1.14
CA ARG A 116 -6.82 -8.98 1.49
C ARG A 116 -6.75 -8.43 2.92
N ARG A 117 -7.40 -7.30 3.19
CA ARG A 117 -7.36 -6.64 4.51
C ARG A 117 -8.44 -5.59 4.68
N ALA A 118 -8.73 -5.22 5.92
CA ALA A 118 -9.47 -4.02 6.27
C ALA A 118 -8.77 -3.26 7.41
N VAL A 119 -9.01 -1.96 7.50
CA VAL A 119 -8.55 -1.13 8.61
C VAL A 119 -9.73 -0.35 9.16
N VAL A 120 -10.00 -0.51 10.45
CA VAL A 120 -11.03 0.22 11.18
C VAL A 120 -10.36 1.13 12.19
N ARG A 121 -10.64 2.43 12.12
CA ARG A 121 -10.25 3.38 13.16
C ARG A 121 -11.28 3.36 14.27
N MET A 122 -10.84 3.07 15.47
CA MET A 122 -11.59 3.27 16.70
C MET A 122 -11.15 4.57 17.34
N THR A 123 -12.11 5.39 17.75
CA THR A 123 -11.86 6.62 18.49
C THR A 123 -12.56 6.55 19.83
N GLN A 124 -11.82 6.79 20.90
CA GLN A 124 -12.36 6.85 22.25
C GLN A 124 -11.65 7.95 23.03
N HIS A 125 -12.42 8.89 23.60
CA HIS A 125 -11.89 10.04 24.35
C HIS A 125 -10.81 10.82 23.58
N GLY A 126 -11.00 11.01 22.28
CA GLY A 126 -10.04 11.68 21.40
C GLY A 126 -8.78 10.89 21.07
N ARG A 127 -8.64 9.65 21.55
CA ARG A 127 -7.51 8.76 21.23
C ARG A 127 -7.91 7.77 20.15
N HIS A 128 -6.96 7.47 19.26
CA HIS A 128 -7.18 6.54 18.16
C HIS A 128 -6.50 5.19 18.40
N MET A 129 -7.17 4.14 17.96
CA MET A 129 -6.61 2.81 17.74
C MET A 129 -7.04 2.31 16.37
N PHE A 130 -6.20 1.49 15.75
CA PHE A 130 -6.46 0.95 14.43
C PHE A 130 -6.57 -0.56 14.53
N VAL A 131 -7.73 -1.09 14.16
CA VAL A 131 -7.96 -2.53 14.02
C VAL A 131 -7.66 -2.90 12.58
N LYS A 132 -6.51 -3.51 12.34
CA LYS A 132 -6.18 -4.15 11.08
C LYS A 132 -6.79 -5.55 11.09
N VAL A 133 -7.68 -5.81 10.15
CA VAL A 133 -8.23 -7.14 9.89
C VAL A 133 -7.48 -7.71 8.69
N VAL A 134 -6.81 -8.82 8.91
CA VAL A 134 -5.97 -9.52 7.93
C VAL A 134 -6.41 -10.98 7.85
N ARG A 135 -5.74 -11.77 7.01
CA ARG A 135 -6.03 -13.21 6.99
C ARG A 135 -5.54 -13.84 8.31
N PRO A 136 -6.22 -14.89 8.83
CA PRO A 136 -5.86 -15.56 10.07
C PRO A 136 -4.36 -15.87 10.24
N ALA A 137 -3.72 -16.38 9.18
CA ALA A 137 -2.30 -16.75 9.19
C ALA A 137 -1.32 -15.55 9.24
N GLU A 138 -1.79 -14.32 9.01
CA GLU A 138 -0.93 -13.13 8.89
C GLU A 138 -0.80 -12.36 10.22
N ALA A 139 -1.78 -12.44 11.12
CA ALA A 139 -1.84 -11.56 12.29
C ALA A 139 -0.67 -11.72 13.27
N GLU A 140 -0.26 -12.95 13.55
CA GLU A 140 0.88 -13.25 14.44
C GLU A 140 2.19 -12.71 13.87
N GLU A 141 2.43 -12.99 12.59
CA GLU A 141 3.65 -12.57 11.89
C GLU A 141 3.74 -11.03 11.81
N LEU A 142 2.60 -10.35 11.65
CA LEU A 142 2.52 -8.88 11.69
C LEU A 142 2.75 -8.32 13.09
N ALA A 143 2.26 -8.99 14.14
CA ALA A 143 2.57 -8.59 15.51
C ALA A 143 4.06 -8.73 15.82
N HIS A 144 4.70 -9.82 15.37
CA HIS A 144 6.13 -10.05 15.55
C HIS A 144 6.99 -9.02 14.82
N ILE A 145 6.67 -8.65 13.58
CA ILE A 145 7.46 -7.63 12.87
C ILE A 145 7.33 -6.25 13.52
N HIS A 146 6.13 -5.86 13.97
CA HIS A 146 5.96 -4.63 14.75
C HIS A 146 6.83 -4.61 16.00
N GLN A 147 6.88 -5.73 16.75
CA GLN A 147 7.71 -5.84 17.93
C GLN A 147 9.21 -5.81 17.58
N ALA A 148 9.64 -6.55 16.55
CA ALA A 148 11.03 -6.59 16.10
C ALA A 148 11.53 -5.21 15.63
N CYS A 149 10.69 -4.43 14.95
CA CYS A 149 10.99 -3.03 14.61
C CYS A 149 11.25 -2.21 15.88
N ARG A 150 10.36 -2.28 16.86
CA ARG A 150 10.50 -1.54 18.12
C ARG A 150 11.73 -1.96 18.92
N ASP A 151 12.04 -3.25 18.96
CA ASP A 151 13.22 -3.77 19.67
C ASP A 151 14.53 -3.26 19.04
N ALA A 152 14.53 -2.92 17.75
CA ALA A 152 15.65 -2.30 17.05
C ALA A 152 15.65 -0.75 17.14
N GLY A 153 14.72 -0.16 17.88
CA GLY A 153 14.63 1.30 18.04
C GLY A 153 13.85 2.02 16.95
N VAL A 154 13.27 1.30 15.97
CA VAL A 154 12.34 1.89 15.00
C VAL A 154 11.07 2.34 15.74
N PRO A 155 10.59 3.59 15.57
CA PRO A 155 9.43 4.12 16.29
C PRO A 155 8.09 3.59 15.70
N ALA A 156 7.97 2.28 15.57
CA ALA A 156 6.76 1.63 15.08
C ALA A 156 5.65 1.68 16.16
N PRO A 157 4.38 1.87 15.76
CA PRO A 157 3.25 1.80 16.67
C PRO A 157 3.19 0.50 17.47
N ARG A 158 2.86 0.62 18.77
CA ARG A 158 2.67 -0.54 19.65
C ARG A 158 1.44 -1.33 19.22
N VAL A 159 1.63 -2.63 19.02
CA VAL A 159 0.54 -3.60 18.96
C VAL A 159 -0.02 -3.79 20.36
N ALA A 160 -1.25 -3.34 20.58
CA ALA A 160 -1.94 -3.50 21.86
C ALA A 160 -2.49 -4.92 22.04
N HIS A 161 -2.93 -5.53 20.95
CA HIS A 161 -3.49 -6.88 20.94
C HIS A 161 -3.40 -7.48 19.53
N TRP A 162 -3.30 -8.80 19.43
CA TRP A 162 -3.50 -9.53 18.19
C TRP A 162 -4.22 -10.86 18.49
N ALA A 163 -4.92 -11.41 17.50
CA ALA A 163 -5.61 -12.68 17.62
C ALA A 163 -5.44 -13.56 16.36
N PRO A 164 -5.35 -14.90 16.52
CA PRO A 164 -5.24 -15.84 15.40
C PRO A 164 -6.41 -15.78 14.40
N SER A 165 -7.52 -15.14 14.76
CA SER A 165 -8.65 -14.90 13.85
C SER A 165 -8.36 -13.89 12.74
N GLY A 166 -7.18 -13.26 12.73
CA GLY A 166 -6.78 -12.26 11.74
C GLY A 166 -6.99 -10.82 12.22
N VAL A 167 -6.77 -10.56 13.51
CA VAL A 167 -6.93 -9.21 14.10
C VAL A 167 -5.61 -8.71 14.64
N LEU A 168 -5.29 -7.46 14.34
CA LEU A 168 -4.19 -6.71 14.95
C LEU A 168 -4.72 -5.33 15.39
N VAL A 169 -4.54 -5.00 16.67
CA VAL A 169 -4.95 -3.72 17.26
C VAL A 169 -3.71 -2.92 17.53
N VAL A 170 -3.58 -1.80 16.82
CA VAL A 170 -2.38 -0.97 16.80
C VAL A 170 -2.71 0.39 17.39
N ARG A 171 -1.86 0.92 18.26
CA ARG A 171 -2.01 2.28 18.80
C ARG A 171 -1.70 3.34 17.74
N ASP A 172 -2.12 4.56 17.99
CA ASP A 172 -1.76 5.69 17.12
C ASP A 172 -0.25 5.97 17.13
N ALA A 173 0.23 6.55 16.03
CA ALA A 173 1.61 7.03 15.93
C ALA A 173 1.74 8.40 16.63
N ALA A 174 2.90 8.65 17.24
CA ALA A 174 3.16 9.91 17.91
C ALA A 174 3.80 10.92 16.95
N GLY A 175 3.38 12.18 17.03
CA GLY A 175 3.97 13.31 16.30
C GLY A 175 3.04 13.90 15.25
N ILE A 176 3.60 14.82 14.46
CA ILE A 176 2.96 15.53 13.36
C ILE A 176 3.10 14.69 12.08
N PRO A 177 2.00 14.42 11.33
CA PRO A 177 2.09 13.68 10.06
C PRO A 177 3.08 14.31 9.08
N GLY A 178 3.88 13.49 8.41
CA GLY A 178 4.98 13.92 7.54
C GLY A 178 4.61 14.98 6.49
N PRO A 179 3.48 14.88 5.76
CA PRO A 179 3.07 15.93 4.82
C PRO A 179 2.86 17.31 5.47
N LEU A 180 2.43 17.34 6.75
CA LEU A 180 2.29 18.58 7.50
C LEU A 180 3.65 19.04 8.07
N ALA A 181 4.48 18.12 8.55
CA ALA A 181 5.84 18.44 9.00
C ALA A 181 6.70 19.03 7.87
N ALA A 182 6.51 18.57 6.62
CA ALA A 182 7.19 19.10 5.44
C ALA A 182 6.90 20.58 5.15
N ALA A 183 5.83 21.15 5.70
CA ALA A 183 5.55 22.58 5.57
C ALA A 183 6.46 23.45 6.45
N THR A 184 7.09 22.88 7.48
CA THR A 184 7.89 23.62 8.46
C THR A 184 9.32 23.11 8.61
N VAL A 185 9.57 21.83 8.31
CA VAL A 185 10.90 21.21 8.39
C VAL A 185 11.55 21.25 7.00
N PRO A 186 12.80 21.73 6.87
CA PRO A 186 13.50 21.75 5.59
C PRO A 186 13.62 20.34 4.97
N PRO A 187 13.51 20.21 3.63
CA PRO A 187 13.65 18.94 2.92
C PRO A 187 14.87 18.11 3.32
N GLU A 188 16.03 18.75 3.48
CA GLU A 188 17.29 18.10 3.81
C GLU A 188 17.24 17.47 5.21
N ARG A 189 16.56 18.12 6.16
CA ARG A 189 16.37 17.60 7.52
C ARG A 189 15.41 16.42 7.57
N ILE A 190 14.39 16.44 6.72
CA ILE A 190 13.51 15.27 6.55
C ILE A 190 14.32 14.10 5.98
N VAL A 191 15.13 14.34 4.96
CA VAL A 191 15.99 13.32 4.34
C VAL A 191 17.01 12.77 5.34
N ASP A 192 17.63 13.62 6.18
CA ASP A 192 18.51 13.20 7.28
C ASP A 192 17.79 12.25 8.25
N ALA A 193 16.57 12.62 8.66
CA ALA A 193 15.76 11.79 9.57
C ALA A 193 15.37 10.45 8.93
N VAL A 194 15.10 10.43 7.62
CA VAL A 194 14.82 9.19 6.87
C VAL A 194 16.06 8.31 6.74
N ASP A 195 17.25 8.87 6.52
CA ASP A 195 18.51 8.12 6.56
C ASP A 195 18.73 7.48 7.94
N ALA A 196 18.46 8.21 9.02
CA ALA A 196 18.54 7.68 10.39
C ALA A 196 17.55 6.51 10.62
N LEU A 197 16.31 6.63 10.13
CA LEU A 197 15.32 5.55 10.19
C LEU A 197 15.77 4.31 9.38
N ARG A 198 16.32 4.52 8.18
CA ARG A 198 16.84 3.42 7.33
C ARG A 198 18.00 2.70 7.99
N GLU A 199 18.86 3.41 8.71
CA GLU A 199 19.93 2.80 9.51
C GLU A 199 19.36 1.96 10.67
N GLN A 200 18.34 2.47 11.38
CA GLN A 200 17.66 1.70 12.43
C GLN A 200 17.02 0.41 11.91
N LEU A 201 16.44 0.44 10.70
CA LEU A 201 15.84 -0.74 10.07
C LEU A 201 16.85 -1.88 9.87
N LEU A 202 18.15 -1.58 9.67
CA LEU A 202 19.19 -2.61 9.56
C LEU A 202 19.35 -3.46 10.82
N GLY A 203 18.97 -2.92 11.98
CA GLY A 203 19.01 -3.63 13.27
C GLY A 203 17.84 -4.59 13.51
N VAL A 204 16.81 -4.56 12.67
CA VAL A 204 15.59 -5.37 12.84
C VAL A 204 15.89 -6.84 12.56
N ARG A 205 15.69 -7.70 13.56
CA ARG A 205 15.89 -9.15 13.42
C ARG A 205 14.66 -9.80 12.81
N THR A 206 14.74 -10.17 11.54
CA THR A 206 13.64 -10.84 10.82
C THR A 206 14.15 -11.73 9.70
N HIS A 207 13.38 -12.77 9.39
CA HIS A 207 13.55 -13.62 8.19
C HIS A 207 12.46 -13.34 7.14
N ARG A 208 11.53 -12.42 7.43
CA ARG A 208 10.48 -12.01 6.50
C ARG A 208 11.11 -11.42 5.24
N ILE A 209 10.50 -11.69 4.10
CA ILE A 209 10.79 -10.95 2.88
C ILE A 209 9.94 -9.69 2.91
N ALA A 210 10.55 -8.55 2.57
CA ALA A 210 9.82 -7.30 2.43
C ALA A 210 8.73 -7.44 1.35
N ARG A 211 7.84 -6.44 1.29
CA ARG A 211 6.97 -6.29 0.12
C ARG A 211 7.81 -6.37 -1.16
N ALA A 212 7.32 -7.13 -2.14
CA ALA A 212 8.02 -7.30 -3.42
C ALA A 212 8.30 -5.94 -4.07
N SER A 213 9.55 -5.76 -4.51
CA SER A 213 10.01 -4.59 -5.25
C SER A 213 9.09 -4.31 -6.43
N VAL A 214 8.89 -3.02 -6.73
CA VAL A 214 8.16 -2.58 -7.93
C VAL A 214 8.79 -3.16 -9.21
N GLY A 215 10.11 -3.39 -9.21
CA GLY A 215 10.85 -3.95 -10.33
C GLY A 215 10.45 -5.36 -10.73
N THR A 216 9.83 -6.12 -9.82
CA THR A 216 9.36 -7.49 -10.09
C THR A 216 8.26 -7.58 -11.16
N ARG A 217 7.61 -6.45 -11.48
CA ARG A 217 6.51 -6.38 -12.44
C ARG A 217 6.73 -5.28 -13.48
N LEU A 218 7.97 -5.02 -13.88
CA LEU A 218 8.34 -3.95 -14.81
C LEU A 218 7.47 -3.92 -16.07
N GLU A 219 7.46 -5.01 -16.85
CA GLU A 219 6.70 -5.09 -18.11
C GLU A 219 5.21 -4.84 -17.88
N TRP A 220 4.63 -5.49 -16.86
CA TRP A 220 3.21 -5.30 -16.51
C TRP A 220 2.86 -3.83 -16.23
N HIS A 221 3.72 -3.09 -15.52
CA HIS A 221 3.47 -1.68 -15.23
C HIS A 221 3.56 -0.83 -16.52
N ILE A 222 4.54 -1.09 -17.38
CA ILE A 222 4.68 -0.37 -18.65
C ILE A 222 3.47 -0.63 -19.54
N ASP A 223 3.11 -1.89 -19.78
CA ASP A 223 1.98 -2.28 -20.62
C ASP A 223 0.67 -1.69 -20.10
N ARG A 224 0.49 -1.71 -18.77
CA ARG A 224 -0.72 -1.18 -18.14
C ARG A 224 -0.83 0.33 -18.31
N LEU A 225 0.27 1.08 -18.21
CA LEU A 225 0.25 2.51 -18.44
C LEU A 225 0.12 2.85 -19.93
N ALA A 226 0.72 2.06 -20.82
CA ALA A 226 0.60 2.25 -22.28
C ALA A 226 -0.84 2.07 -22.74
N ALA A 227 -1.54 1.06 -22.21
CA ALA A 227 -2.96 0.87 -22.44
C ALA A 227 -3.81 2.05 -21.92
N ALA A 228 -3.38 2.70 -20.84
CA ALA A 228 -4.08 3.85 -20.26
C ALA A 228 -3.74 5.18 -20.96
N LEU A 229 -2.57 5.29 -21.59
CA LEU A 229 -2.08 6.47 -22.32
C LEU A 229 -1.63 6.10 -23.75
N PRO A 230 -2.56 5.74 -24.67
CA PRO A 230 -2.18 5.26 -26.01
C PRO A 230 -1.32 6.24 -26.80
N GLY A 231 -1.49 7.55 -26.60
CA GLY A 231 -0.68 8.59 -27.26
C GLY A 231 0.79 8.63 -26.81
N ARG A 232 1.14 7.96 -25.71
CA ARG A 232 2.48 7.95 -25.09
C ARG A 232 3.16 6.58 -25.17
N GLU A 233 2.60 5.62 -25.91
CA GLU A 233 3.09 4.23 -26.00
C GLU A 233 4.58 4.15 -26.39
N ARG A 234 5.01 4.95 -27.38
CA ARG A 234 6.42 4.96 -27.83
C ARG A 234 7.38 5.37 -26.71
N GLU A 235 7.01 6.35 -25.91
CA GLU A 235 7.83 6.82 -24.79
C GLU A 235 7.89 5.79 -23.67
N LEU A 236 6.80 5.05 -23.43
CA LEU A 236 6.76 3.97 -22.46
C LEU A 236 7.60 2.77 -22.87
N HIS A 237 7.60 2.39 -24.16
CA HIS A 237 8.51 1.38 -24.69
C HIS A 237 9.96 1.83 -24.64
N HIS A 238 10.23 3.12 -24.89
CA HIS A 238 11.56 3.69 -24.70
C HIS A 238 12.00 3.62 -23.23
N LEU A 239 11.12 4.01 -22.30
CA LEU A 239 11.36 3.92 -20.87
C LEU A 239 11.65 2.46 -20.46
N LEU A 240 10.87 1.49 -20.92
CA LEU A 240 11.14 0.06 -20.67
C LEU A 240 12.56 -0.34 -21.08
N ALA A 241 13.01 0.08 -22.27
CA ALA A 241 14.36 -0.20 -22.74
C ALA A 241 15.45 0.44 -21.86
N LEU A 242 15.18 1.61 -21.27
CA LEU A 242 16.09 2.26 -20.32
C LEU A 242 16.12 1.56 -18.95
N LEU A 243 14.96 1.09 -18.47
CA LEU A 243 14.82 0.50 -17.14
C LEU A 243 15.31 -0.94 -17.07
N LEU A 244 15.06 -1.74 -18.11
CA LEU A 244 15.29 -3.19 -18.11
C LEU A 244 16.73 -3.60 -17.73
N PRO A 245 17.80 -2.94 -18.21
CA PRO A 245 19.17 -3.29 -17.84
C PRO A 245 19.50 -3.00 -16.37
N SER A 246 18.74 -2.10 -15.73
CA SER A 246 19.04 -1.58 -14.38
C SER A 246 18.07 -2.06 -13.32
N ILE A 247 17.08 -2.90 -13.63
CA ILE A 247 16.05 -3.30 -12.64
C ILE A 247 16.49 -4.39 -11.66
N ARG A 248 17.61 -5.08 -11.95
CA ARG A 248 18.08 -6.18 -11.11
C ARG A 248 18.82 -5.65 -9.88
N ARG A 249 18.42 -6.12 -8.70
CA ARG A 249 19.14 -5.85 -7.44
C ARG A 249 20.63 -6.14 -7.58
N VAL A 250 21.43 -5.22 -7.09
CA VAL A 250 22.86 -5.42 -6.91
C VAL A 250 23.15 -5.69 -5.42
N GLY A 251 23.73 -6.85 -5.13
CA GLY A 251 24.17 -7.20 -3.78
C GLY A 251 23.14 -7.93 -2.90
N PRO A 252 23.53 -8.24 -1.65
CA PRO A 252 22.70 -8.97 -0.70
C PRO A 252 21.51 -8.13 -0.21
N PRO A 253 20.37 -8.76 0.12
CA PRO A 253 19.23 -8.05 0.69
C PRO A 253 19.58 -7.39 2.03
N ARG A 254 18.85 -6.33 2.36
CA ARG A 254 18.88 -5.64 3.66
C ARG A 254 17.46 -5.54 4.20
N VAL A 255 17.33 -5.31 5.50
CA VAL A 255 16.02 -5.03 6.05
C VAL A 255 15.61 -3.62 5.65
N ILE A 256 14.46 -3.53 4.99
CA ILE A 256 13.85 -2.29 4.50
C ILE A 256 12.42 -2.19 5.03
N HIS A 257 11.85 -0.99 5.00
CA HIS A 257 10.43 -0.78 5.28
C HIS A 257 9.56 -1.43 4.21
N GLY A 258 9.93 -1.33 2.93
CA GLY A 258 9.24 -1.93 1.79
C GLY A 258 8.06 -1.13 1.22
N ASP A 259 7.81 0.07 1.74
CA ASP A 259 6.81 1.04 1.23
C ASP A 259 7.05 2.44 1.82
N LEU A 260 8.33 2.80 2.00
CA LEU A 260 8.71 4.01 2.74
C LEU A 260 8.30 5.28 1.98
N HIS A 261 7.49 6.13 2.58
CA HIS A 261 7.13 7.44 2.02
C HIS A 261 6.71 8.43 3.10
N ILE A 262 6.80 9.74 2.80
CA ILE A 262 6.50 10.83 3.76
C ILE A 262 5.14 10.70 4.45
N GLY A 263 4.12 10.19 3.75
CA GLY A 263 2.79 9.93 4.33
C GLY A 263 2.72 8.83 5.41
N GLN A 264 3.77 8.03 5.62
CA GLN A 264 3.85 7.02 6.70
C GLN A 264 4.67 7.51 7.90
N LEU A 265 5.24 8.71 7.81
CA LEU A 265 6.15 9.24 8.82
C LEU A 265 5.44 10.24 9.72
N PHE A 266 5.84 10.28 10.98
CA PHE A 266 5.38 11.23 11.97
C PHE A 266 6.59 11.84 12.68
N PHE A 267 6.54 13.14 12.93
CA PHE A 267 7.66 13.92 13.42
C PHE A 267 7.38 14.58 14.76
N THR A 268 8.37 14.59 15.63
CA THR A 268 8.45 15.52 16.77
C THR A 268 9.69 16.35 16.52
N ASP A 269 9.50 17.65 16.36
CA ASP A 269 10.53 18.56 15.84
C ASP A 269 11.06 18.05 14.49
N GLU A 270 12.37 17.87 14.35
CA GLU A 270 13.02 17.38 13.12
C GLU A 270 13.27 15.86 13.12
N SER A 271 12.83 15.13 14.15
CA SER A 271 13.07 13.69 14.29
C SER A 271 11.82 12.87 14.01
N ILE A 272 11.98 11.71 13.36
CA ILE A 272 10.89 10.75 13.19
C ILE A 272 10.54 10.14 14.55
N SER A 273 9.35 10.46 15.04
CA SER A 273 8.77 9.95 16.29
C SER A 273 7.76 8.82 16.06
N GLY A 274 7.39 8.55 14.81
CA GLY A 274 6.49 7.47 14.44
C GLY A 274 6.64 7.04 12.99
N VAL A 275 6.58 5.73 12.73
CA VAL A 275 6.49 5.15 11.39
C VAL A 275 5.41 4.09 11.33
N ILE A 276 4.36 4.35 10.55
CA ILE A 276 3.21 3.45 10.40
C ILE A 276 3.41 2.50 9.21
N ASP A 277 2.55 1.49 9.10
CA ASP A 277 2.57 0.49 8.01
C ASP A 277 3.87 -0.31 7.84
N VAL A 278 4.56 -0.61 8.95
CA VAL A 278 5.71 -1.54 9.00
C VAL A 278 5.36 -3.01 8.67
N ASP A 279 4.11 -3.31 8.32
CA ASP A 279 3.65 -4.63 7.86
C ASP A 279 4.47 -5.14 6.66
N THR A 280 5.00 -4.22 5.85
CA THR A 280 5.80 -4.50 4.65
C THR A 280 7.28 -4.71 4.94
N THR A 281 7.72 -4.56 6.19
CA THR A 281 9.13 -4.63 6.58
C THR A 281 9.68 -6.04 6.46
N GLY A 282 10.89 -6.15 5.92
CA GLY A 282 11.60 -7.42 5.76
C GLY A 282 12.87 -7.27 4.92
N LEU A 283 13.47 -8.40 4.58
CA LEU A 283 14.61 -8.49 3.68
C LEU A 283 14.18 -8.14 2.25
N GLY A 284 14.71 -7.06 1.71
CA GLY A 284 14.38 -6.52 0.39
C GLY A 284 15.59 -5.89 -0.31
N ASP A 285 15.31 -5.15 -1.38
CA ASP A 285 16.31 -4.38 -2.09
C ASP A 285 16.68 -3.11 -1.31
N PRO A 286 17.96 -2.85 -0.98
CA PRO A 286 18.36 -1.62 -0.30
C PRO A 286 17.95 -0.33 -1.02
N SER A 287 17.76 -0.39 -2.35
CA SER A 287 17.33 0.74 -3.18
C SER A 287 15.82 0.95 -3.17
N ASP A 288 15.00 -0.02 -2.75
CA ASP A 288 13.53 0.08 -2.80
C ASP A 288 13.00 1.21 -1.92
N ASP A 289 13.50 1.37 -0.68
CA ASP A 289 12.99 2.41 0.22
C ASP A 289 13.33 3.82 -0.27
N ALA A 290 14.52 4.03 -0.83
CA ALA A 290 14.90 5.30 -1.42
C ALA A 290 14.05 5.61 -2.66
N ALA A 291 13.89 4.64 -3.55
CA ALA A 291 13.08 4.76 -4.75
C ALA A 291 11.60 5.00 -4.45
N ALA A 292 11.05 4.29 -3.47
CA ALA A 292 9.68 4.46 -3.01
C ALA A 292 9.46 5.87 -2.44
N PHE A 293 10.40 6.38 -1.63
CA PHE A 293 10.28 7.70 -1.05
C PHE A 293 10.28 8.79 -2.12
N ILE A 294 11.24 8.75 -3.05
CA ILE A 294 11.33 9.69 -4.18
C ILE A 294 10.05 9.63 -5.02
N GLY A 295 9.67 8.43 -5.47
CA GLY A 295 8.50 8.25 -6.33
C GLY A 295 7.19 8.69 -5.67
N HIS A 296 7.02 8.45 -4.36
CA HIS A 296 5.84 8.91 -3.64
C HIS A 296 5.85 10.43 -3.39
N ALA A 297 6.99 11.04 -3.10
CA ALA A 297 7.10 12.49 -2.92
C ALA A 297 6.75 13.22 -4.22
N THR A 298 7.39 12.86 -5.33
CA THR A 298 7.14 13.42 -6.66
C THR A 298 5.70 13.18 -7.12
N ALA A 299 5.17 11.96 -6.97
CA ALA A 299 3.77 11.69 -7.31
C ALA A 299 2.78 12.46 -6.42
N SER A 300 3.15 12.75 -5.16
CA SER A 300 2.33 13.59 -4.28
C SER A 300 2.39 15.07 -4.69
N ALA A 301 3.52 15.56 -5.15
CA ALA A 301 3.66 16.91 -5.70
C ALA A 301 2.71 17.10 -6.89
N VAL A 302 2.78 16.21 -7.90
CA VAL A 302 1.90 16.24 -9.09
C VAL A 302 0.40 16.17 -8.72
N ARG A 303 0.03 15.33 -7.74
CA ARG A 303 -1.35 15.25 -7.26
C ARG A 303 -1.83 16.53 -6.57
N ASN A 304 -0.95 17.26 -5.92
CA ASN A 304 -1.29 18.54 -5.30
C ASN A 304 -1.37 19.65 -6.34
N GLU A 305 -0.45 19.67 -7.31
CA GLU A 305 -0.45 20.63 -8.42
C GLU A 305 -1.74 20.55 -9.23
N THR A 306 -2.07 19.36 -9.73
CA THR A 306 -3.30 19.12 -10.51
C THR A 306 -4.59 19.32 -9.72
N ALA A 307 -4.50 19.41 -8.38
CA ALA A 307 -5.62 19.73 -7.51
C ALA A 307 -5.62 21.20 -7.05
N GLY A 308 -4.80 22.07 -7.65
CA GLY A 308 -4.74 23.50 -7.36
C GLY A 308 -4.04 23.87 -6.04
N ARG A 309 -3.35 22.94 -5.40
CA ARG A 309 -2.62 23.15 -4.13
C ARG A 309 -1.13 23.41 -4.40
N ALA A 310 -0.83 24.52 -5.07
CA ALA A 310 0.52 24.86 -5.52
C ALA A 310 1.55 25.03 -4.37
N GLY A 311 1.10 25.42 -3.17
CA GLY A 311 1.97 25.47 -1.98
C GLY A 311 2.48 24.08 -1.60
N ASP A 312 1.55 23.15 -1.35
CA ASP A 312 1.86 21.76 -1.00
C ASP A 312 2.64 21.05 -2.10
N ALA A 313 2.33 21.34 -3.36
CA ALA A 313 3.05 20.80 -4.52
C ALA A 313 4.53 21.19 -4.50
N ARG A 314 4.85 22.47 -4.30
CA ARG A 314 6.23 22.97 -4.22
C ARG A 314 7.01 22.35 -3.07
N ILE A 315 6.38 22.21 -1.89
CA ILE A 315 6.99 21.58 -0.71
C ILE A 315 7.38 20.13 -1.02
N LEU A 316 6.45 19.36 -1.60
CA LEU A 316 6.67 17.95 -1.88
C LEU A 316 7.62 17.73 -3.07
N HIS A 317 7.65 18.66 -4.02
CA HIS A 317 8.62 18.65 -5.12
C HIS A 317 10.03 18.86 -4.59
N ALA A 318 10.26 19.90 -3.78
CA ALA A 318 11.56 20.15 -3.14
C ALA A 318 12.02 18.97 -2.26
N LEU A 319 11.09 18.29 -1.58
CA LEU A 319 11.40 17.05 -0.86
C LEU A 319 11.81 15.90 -1.79
N GLY A 320 11.13 15.73 -2.92
CA GLY A 320 11.49 14.76 -3.95
C GLY A 320 12.87 15.02 -4.54
N GLU A 321 13.19 16.27 -4.86
CA GLU A 321 14.51 16.69 -5.37
C GLU A 321 15.63 16.44 -4.35
N ALA A 322 15.46 16.90 -3.10
CA ALA A 322 16.45 16.67 -2.05
C ALA A 322 16.72 15.16 -1.81
N ALA A 323 15.66 14.34 -1.86
CA ALA A 323 15.78 12.88 -1.76
C ALA A 323 16.48 12.27 -2.99
N ALA A 324 16.16 12.73 -4.19
CA ALA A 324 16.77 12.27 -5.43
C ALA A 324 18.27 12.60 -5.47
N ASP A 325 18.64 13.84 -5.17
CA ASP A 325 20.04 14.30 -5.07
C ASP A 325 20.84 13.52 -4.04
N ARG A 326 20.18 13.12 -2.94
CA ARG A 326 20.80 12.34 -1.88
C ARG A 326 20.98 10.87 -2.27
N TRP A 327 19.97 10.22 -2.85
CA TRP A 327 19.92 8.75 -2.94
C TRP A 327 20.05 8.16 -4.34
N ILE A 328 19.86 8.93 -5.43
CA ILE A 328 20.12 8.43 -6.79
C ILE A 328 21.63 8.43 -7.05
N ARG A 329 22.30 7.35 -6.61
CA ARG A 329 23.74 7.13 -6.79
C ARG A 329 24.08 6.13 -7.89
N ASP A 330 23.07 5.42 -8.38
CA ASP A 330 23.20 4.43 -9.43
C ASP A 330 21.93 4.38 -10.29
N ARG A 331 22.03 3.71 -11.46
CA ARG A 331 20.90 3.56 -12.37
C ARG A 331 19.80 2.64 -11.82
N HIS A 332 20.13 1.77 -10.85
CA HIS A 332 19.15 0.84 -10.29
C HIS A 332 18.12 1.58 -9.44
N THR A 333 18.57 2.47 -8.56
CA THR A 333 17.73 3.32 -7.73
C THR A 333 16.90 4.28 -8.58
N ALA A 334 17.51 4.89 -9.61
CA ALA A 334 16.77 5.71 -10.57
C ALA A 334 15.66 4.90 -11.27
N ALA A 335 15.99 3.68 -11.72
CA ALA A 335 15.03 2.83 -12.42
C ALA A 335 13.83 2.43 -11.55
N LEU A 336 14.07 2.09 -10.28
CA LEU A 336 13.00 1.80 -9.32
C LEU A 336 12.15 3.05 -9.04
N ALA A 337 12.76 4.23 -8.90
CA ALA A 337 12.05 5.48 -8.65
C ALA A 337 11.13 5.86 -9.84
N SER A 338 11.63 5.78 -11.07
CA SER A 338 10.83 5.94 -12.29
C SER A 338 9.67 4.94 -12.35
N LEU A 339 9.89 3.70 -11.93
CA LEU A 339 8.85 2.67 -11.95
C LEU A 339 7.78 2.90 -10.85
N HIS A 340 8.14 3.47 -9.70
CA HIS A 340 7.17 3.94 -8.72
C HIS A 340 6.26 5.03 -9.31
N LEU A 341 6.81 5.98 -10.06
CA LEU A 341 6.04 7.01 -10.76
C LEU A 341 5.09 6.42 -11.80
N VAL A 342 5.54 5.46 -12.62
CA VAL A 342 4.69 4.69 -13.54
C VAL A 342 3.53 4.02 -12.79
N GLY A 343 3.82 3.39 -11.64
CA GLY A 343 2.80 2.79 -10.77
C GLY A 343 1.77 3.79 -10.24
N HIS A 344 2.19 5.01 -9.93
CA HIS A 344 1.27 6.09 -9.54
C HIS A 344 0.48 6.64 -10.73
N ALA A 345 1.10 6.78 -11.91
CA ALA A 345 0.46 7.22 -13.13
C ALA A 345 -0.67 6.28 -13.56
N ILE A 346 -0.48 4.96 -13.44
CA ILE A 346 -1.55 3.96 -13.69
C ILE A 346 -2.79 4.24 -12.83
N ARG A 347 -2.58 4.55 -11.54
CA ARG A 347 -3.69 4.85 -10.62
C ARG A 347 -4.33 6.20 -10.92
N ALA A 348 -3.55 7.15 -11.43
CA ALA A 348 -4.04 8.48 -11.78
C ALA A 348 -4.85 8.47 -13.09
N ALA A 349 -4.48 7.65 -14.08
CA ALA A 349 -5.03 7.68 -15.43
C ALA A 349 -6.57 7.50 -15.48
N GLU A 350 -7.16 6.79 -14.52
CA GLU A 350 -8.61 6.61 -14.44
C GLU A 350 -9.37 7.88 -14.00
N ARG A 351 -8.70 8.81 -13.31
CA ARG A 351 -9.35 9.94 -12.62
C ARG A 351 -8.76 11.31 -12.96
N ASN A 352 -7.54 11.33 -13.46
CA ASN A 352 -6.76 12.53 -13.73
C ASN A 352 -5.67 12.21 -14.76
N LEU A 353 -6.02 12.34 -16.05
CA LEU A 353 -5.11 12.07 -17.16
C LEU A 353 -3.93 13.06 -17.21
N GLU A 354 -4.15 14.32 -16.84
CA GLU A 354 -3.08 15.32 -16.75
C GLU A 354 -2.02 14.88 -15.74
N GLY A 355 -2.43 14.52 -14.52
CA GLY A 355 -1.52 14.02 -13.50
C GLY A 355 -0.83 12.72 -13.89
N ALA A 356 -1.48 11.85 -14.67
CA ALA A 356 -0.83 10.65 -15.21
C ALA A 356 0.27 10.98 -16.23
N ASN A 357 0.04 11.97 -17.09
CA ASN A 357 1.05 12.44 -18.06
C ASN A 357 2.24 13.09 -17.36
N LEU A 358 1.99 13.99 -16.40
CA LEU A 358 3.05 14.65 -15.63
C LEU A 358 3.92 13.64 -14.86
N MET A 359 3.31 12.61 -14.27
CA MET A 359 4.08 11.54 -13.60
C MET A 359 4.94 10.72 -14.58
N LEU A 360 4.53 10.58 -15.84
CA LEU A 360 5.35 9.95 -16.88
C LEU A 360 6.52 10.86 -17.30
N ASP A 361 6.28 12.17 -17.42
CA ASP A 361 7.33 13.15 -17.70
C ASP A 361 8.42 13.12 -16.62
N GLU A 362 8.02 13.16 -15.35
CA GLU A 362 8.90 13.01 -14.19
C GLU A 362 9.68 11.67 -14.22
N ALA A 363 9.02 10.58 -14.60
CA ALA A 363 9.67 9.27 -14.69
C ALA A 363 10.77 9.23 -15.77
N LEU A 364 10.56 9.93 -16.90
CA LEU A 364 11.52 10.07 -17.97
C LEU A 364 12.68 11.00 -17.58
N ASP A 365 12.41 12.10 -16.87
CA ASP A 365 13.42 13.06 -16.44
C ASP A 365 14.36 12.46 -15.38
N LEU A 366 13.86 11.63 -14.45
CA LEU A 366 14.71 10.88 -13.52
C LEU A 366 15.75 10.00 -14.24
N GLN A 367 15.43 9.47 -15.42
CA GLN A 367 16.38 8.66 -16.21
C GLN A 367 17.45 9.50 -16.91
N ARG A 368 17.19 10.80 -17.14
CA ARG A 368 18.20 11.74 -17.67
C ARG A 368 19.19 12.16 -16.61
N LEU A 369 18.76 12.21 -15.34
CA LEU A 369 19.58 12.53 -14.18
C LEU A 369 20.39 11.34 -13.65
N ALA A 370 20.07 10.12 -14.09
CA ALA A 370 20.75 8.91 -13.63
C ALA A 370 22.24 8.90 -14.05
N PRO A 371 23.16 8.48 -13.15
CA PRO A 371 24.59 8.44 -13.46
C PRO A 371 24.91 7.64 -14.74
N SER A 372 25.86 8.14 -15.54
CA SER A 372 26.39 7.42 -16.70
C SER A 372 27.16 6.18 -16.26
N VAL A 373 27.02 5.08 -17.00
CA VAL A 373 27.90 3.91 -16.82
C VAL A 373 29.31 4.32 -17.25
N PRO A 374 30.36 4.14 -16.42
CA PRO A 374 31.72 4.31 -16.89
C PRO A 374 31.95 3.37 -18.08
N GLU A 375 32.45 3.86 -19.21
CA GLU A 375 32.83 3.00 -20.31
C GLU A 375 33.74 1.88 -19.79
N PRO A 376 33.52 0.61 -20.18
CA PRO A 376 34.42 -0.45 -19.81
C PRO A 376 35.81 -0.06 -20.31
N GLN A 377 36.75 0.15 -19.40
CA GLN A 377 38.15 0.35 -19.75
C GLN A 377 38.57 -0.85 -20.58
N THR A 378 38.69 -0.63 -21.88
CA THR A 378 39.25 -1.61 -22.80
C THR A 378 40.70 -1.77 -22.37
N LYS A 379 40.99 -2.87 -21.67
CA LYS A 379 42.37 -3.28 -21.39
C LYS A 379 43.08 -3.38 -22.73
N ARG A 380 43.97 -2.42 -23.00
CA ARG A 380 44.96 -2.52 -24.08
C ARG A 380 46.08 -3.47 -23.67
#